data_AF-A0A9D2SZH4-F1
#
_entry.id   AF-A0A9D2SZH4-F1
#
_cell.length_a   1.000
_cell.length_b   1.000
_cell.length_c   1.000
_cell.angle_alpha   90.00
_cell.angle_beta   90.00
_cell.angle_gamma   90.00
#
_symmetry.space_group_name_H-M   'P 1'
#
loop_
_entity.id
_entity.type
_entity.pdbx_description
1 polymer ?
#
loop_
_entity_poly.entity_id
_entity_poly.type
_entity_poly.pdbx_seq_one_letter_code
_entity_poly.pdbx_strand_id
1 'polypeptide(L)'
;DISEQISLASKEASGTGNMKFMLNGAVTLGTEDGANVEIHEAVGDDNIFVFGASSDEVIKHYAKADYAAKDYYKSNPAIKAAVDFITSDEMLEVGQKENLERLQKELINKDWFMTLLDFDSYKETKEKALEAYADRKAWAKMMLVNIAKAGFFSSDRTIEEYNNDIWHL
;
A
#
# COMPACT_ATOMS: atom_id res chain seq x y z
N ASP A 1 -9.76 0.23 -11.36
CA ASP A 1 -8.94 1.39 -11.74
C ASP A 1 -7.65 1.43 -10.93
N ILE A 2 -7.73 1.68 -9.61
CA ILE A 2 -6.57 1.65 -8.72
C ILE A 2 -6.58 0.35 -7.89
N SER A 3 -5.42 -0.28 -7.77
CA SER A 3 -5.18 -1.46 -6.92
C SER A 3 -4.39 -1.04 -5.70
N GLU A 4 -5.04 -0.99 -4.53
CA GLU A 4 -4.44 -0.56 -3.25
C GLU A 4 -3.66 -1.72 -2.62
N GLN A 5 -2.33 -1.61 -2.60
CA GLN A 5 -1.39 -2.62 -2.07
C GLN A 5 -0.52 -1.97 -1.01
N ILE A 6 -1.17 -1.55 0.08
CA ILE A 6 -0.66 -0.56 1.05
C ILE A 6 -0.20 -1.17 2.37
N SER A 7 0.15 -2.47 2.35
CA SER A 7 0.75 -3.14 3.51
C SER A 7 2.00 -2.39 3.98
N LEU A 8 2.24 -2.33 5.28
CA LEU A 8 3.48 -1.75 5.80
C LEU A 8 4.68 -2.49 5.20
N ALA A 9 5.66 -1.74 4.67
CA ALA A 9 6.86 -2.34 4.10
C ALA A 9 7.56 -3.27 5.12
N SER A 10 8.21 -4.35 4.66
CA SER A 10 8.77 -5.45 5.45
C SER A 10 7.76 -6.45 6.04
N LYS A 11 6.50 -6.47 5.58
CA LYS A 11 5.45 -7.35 6.13
C LYS A 11 4.78 -8.22 5.08
N GLU A 12 4.85 -7.86 3.81
CA GLU A 12 4.30 -8.63 2.71
C GLU A 12 5.41 -9.39 1.97
N ALA A 13 5.32 -10.72 1.96
CA ALA A 13 6.32 -11.55 1.30
C ALA A 13 6.14 -11.61 -0.23
N SER A 14 4.92 -11.42 -0.73
CA SER A 14 4.60 -11.46 -2.16
C SER A 14 3.25 -10.79 -2.43
N GLY A 15 2.14 -11.50 -2.20
CA GLY A 15 0.81 -11.06 -2.60
C GLY A 15 0.46 -11.57 -4.00
N THR A 16 -0.73 -12.16 -4.14
CA THR A 16 -1.25 -12.60 -5.46
C THR A 16 -2.45 -11.76 -5.91
N GLY A 17 -2.97 -10.90 -5.02
CA GLY A 17 -4.04 -9.96 -5.32
C GLY A 17 -3.56 -8.88 -6.29
N ASN A 18 -2.40 -8.28 -6.01
CA ASN A 18 -1.71 -7.32 -6.89
C ASN A 18 -1.49 -7.87 -8.31
N MET A 19 -1.04 -9.12 -8.45
CA MET A 19 -0.85 -9.79 -9.76
C MET A 19 -2.16 -9.90 -10.54
N LYS A 20 -3.27 -10.28 -9.87
CA LYS A 20 -4.59 -10.37 -10.51
C LYS A 20 -5.09 -9.01 -10.98
N PHE A 21 -4.89 -7.97 -10.17
CA PHE A 21 -5.29 -6.61 -10.51
C PHE A 21 -4.47 -6.03 -11.66
N MET A 22 -3.15 -6.24 -11.65
CA MET A 22 -2.24 -5.88 -12.75
C MET A 22 -2.69 -6.50 -14.08
N LEU A 23 -3.00 -7.81 -14.07
CA LEU A 23 -3.47 -8.53 -15.26
C LEU A 23 -4.80 -8.00 -15.80
N ASN A 24 -5.65 -7.45 -14.93
CA ASN A 24 -6.93 -6.84 -15.31
C ASN A 24 -6.83 -5.34 -15.57
N GLY A 25 -5.60 -4.79 -15.66
CA GLY A 25 -5.35 -3.40 -16.01
C GLY A 25 -5.62 -2.39 -14.90
N ALA A 26 -5.70 -2.80 -13.63
CA ALA A 26 -5.66 -1.84 -12.54
C ALA A 26 -4.20 -1.36 -12.33
N VAL A 27 -4.02 -0.06 -12.12
CA VAL A 27 -2.71 0.53 -11.80
C VAL A 27 -2.50 0.45 -10.30
N THR A 28 -1.34 -0.04 -9.87
CA THR A 28 -1.03 -0.22 -8.46
C THR A 28 -0.71 1.10 -7.77
N LEU A 29 -1.30 1.30 -6.58
CA LEU A 29 -0.90 2.28 -5.57
C LEU A 29 -0.43 1.49 -4.35
N GLY A 30 0.85 1.52 -4.02
CA GLY A 30 1.38 0.62 -2.99
C GLY A 30 2.72 1.03 -2.41
N THR A 31 3.11 0.30 -1.37
CA THR A 31 4.46 0.37 -0.78
C THR A 31 5.43 -0.50 -1.57
N GLU A 32 6.73 -0.19 -1.44
CA GLU A 32 7.82 -0.96 -2.06
C GLU A 32 8.09 -2.25 -1.25
N ASP A 33 7.14 -3.19 -1.27
CA ASP A 33 7.18 -4.45 -0.52
C ASP A 33 6.51 -5.61 -1.29
N GLY A 34 6.91 -6.84 -0.97
CA GLY A 34 6.40 -8.04 -1.63
C GLY A 34 6.48 -7.95 -3.16
N ALA A 35 5.45 -8.46 -3.84
CA ALA A 35 5.37 -8.49 -5.30
C ALA A 35 5.14 -7.11 -5.94
N ASN A 36 4.95 -6.04 -5.15
CA ASN A 36 4.93 -4.69 -5.72
C ASN A 36 6.31 -4.31 -6.27
N VAL A 37 7.40 -4.83 -5.69
CA VAL A 37 8.77 -4.61 -6.18
C VAL A 37 8.92 -5.21 -7.58
N GLU A 38 8.56 -6.49 -7.77
CA GLU A 38 8.63 -7.13 -9.09
C GLU A 38 7.67 -6.49 -10.11
N ILE A 39 6.50 -6.00 -9.67
CA ILE A 39 5.59 -5.25 -10.55
C ILE A 39 6.25 -3.94 -10.98
N HIS A 40 6.81 -3.19 -10.04
CA HIS A 40 7.49 -1.92 -10.29
C HIS A 40 8.65 -2.09 -11.28
N GLU A 41 9.52 -3.08 -11.06
CA GLU A 41 10.62 -3.43 -11.97
C GLU A 41 10.11 -3.78 -13.38
N ALA A 42 8.99 -4.48 -13.49
CA ALA A 42 8.44 -4.93 -14.77
C ALA A 42 7.77 -3.80 -15.58
N VAL A 43 7.07 -2.88 -14.91
CA VAL A 43 6.28 -1.81 -15.56
C VAL A 43 7.02 -0.48 -15.64
N GLY A 44 8.02 -0.25 -14.79
CA GLY A 44 8.78 0.98 -14.66
C GLY A 44 8.03 2.11 -13.94
N ASP A 45 8.79 3.12 -13.48
CA ASP A 45 8.37 4.21 -12.61
C ASP A 45 7.13 4.99 -13.11
N ASP A 46 6.93 5.06 -14.43
CA ASP A 46 5.82 5.80 -15.06
C ASP A 46 4.45 5.07 -14.97
N ASN A 47 4.42 3.79 -14.57
CA ASN A 47 3.24 2.92 -14.70
C ASN A 47 2.77 2.31 -13.37
N ILE A 48 3.28 2.80 -12.24
CA ILE A 48 2.91 2.43 -10.87
C ILE A 48 3.05 3.64 -9.95
N PHE A 49 2.27 3.69 -8.87
CA PHE A 49 2.34 4.74 -7.86
C PHE A 49 2.89 4.17 -6.54
N VAL A 50 4.17 4.42 -6.28
CA VAL A 50 4.85 3.96 -5.07
C VAL A 50 4.89 5.06 -4.01
N PHE A 51 4.69 4.70 -2.73
CA PHE A 51 4.80 5.61 -1.59
C PHE A 51 5.35 4.91 -0.34
N GLY A 52 5.55 5.69 0.72
CA GLY A 52 5.88 5.19 2.05
C GLY A 52 7.37 4.95 2.28
N ALA A 53 7.68 4.57 3.52
CA ALA A 53 9.02 4.19 3.94
C ALA A 53 9.48 2.87 3.32
N SER A 54 10.78 2.74 3.09
CA SER A 54 11.37 1.48 2.63
C SER A 54 11.32 0.40 3.71
N SER A 55 11.40 -0.88 3.27
CA SER A 55 11.49 -2.04 4.18
C SER A 55 12.62 -1.89 5.20
N ASP A 56 13.79 -1.38 4.79
CA ASP A 56 14.93 -1.12 5.66
C ASP A 56 14.66 -0.04 6.72
N GLU A 57 13.94 1.03 6.36
CA GLU A 57 13.55 2.08 7.30
C GLU A 57 12.58 1.56 8.35
N VAL A 58 11.56 0.81 7.94
CA VAL A 58 10.60 0.17 8.86
C VAL A 58 11.30 -0.81 9.80
N ILE A 59 12.20 -1.66 9.29
CA ILE A 59 12.99 -2.58 10.11
C ILE A 59 13.84 -1.83 11.14
N LYS A 60 14.48 -0.71 10.75
CA LYS A 60 15.24 0.13 11.67
C LYS A 60 14.37 0.72 12.77
N HIS A 61 13.15 1.17 12.45
CA HIS A 61 12.21 1.68 13.43
C HIS A 61 11.82 0.62 14.47
N TYR A 62 11.53 -0.61 14.04
CA TYR A 62 11.29 -1.72 14.97
C TYR A 62 12.51 -2.05 15.82
N ALA A 63 13.70 -2.12 15.23
CA ALA A 63 14.93 -2.46 15.94
C ALA A 63 15.31 -1.42 17.01
N LYS A 64 15.04 -0.14 16.74
CA LYS A 64 15.32 0.98 17.66
C LYS A 64 14.19 1.25 18.65
N ALA A 65 12.98 0.77 18.37
CA ALA A 65 11.76 1.13 19.09
C ALA A 65 11.59 2.66 19.22
N ASP A 66 11.89 3.39 18.15
CA ASP A 66 11.91 4.86 18.12
C ASP A 66 10.67 5.49 17.46
N TYR A 67 9.76 4.68 16.91
CA TYR A 67 8.48 5.14 16.37
C TYR A 67 7.49 5.49 17.49
N ALA A 68 6.97 6.72 17.46
CA ALA A 68 5.97 7.21 18.39
C ALA A 68 4.78 7.85 17.65
N ALA A 69 3.70 7.09 17.44
CA ALA A 69 2.50 7.52 16.73
C ALA A 69 1.88 8.82 17.27
N LYS A 70 1.97 9.02 18.59
CA LYS A 70 1.48 10.22 19.28
C LYS A 70 2.17 11.50 18.80
N ASP A 71 3.42 11.42 18.37
CA ASP A 71 4.17 12.57 17.89
C ASP A 71 3.69 12.97 16.49
N TYR A 72 3.41 12.01 15.61
CA TYR A 72 2.73 12.25 14.31
C TYR A 72 1.35 12.86 14.50
N TYR A 73 0.54 12.28 15.40
CA TYR A 73 -0.80 12.81 15.72
C TYR A 73 -0.78 14.25 16.24
N LYS A 74 0.21 14.63 17.05
CA LYS A 74 0.31 16.00 17.61
C LYS A 74 0.89 17.01 16.63
N SER A 75 1.85 16.60 15.80
CA SER A 75 2.61 17.51 14.94
C SER A 75 1.94 17.76 13.59
N ASN A 76 1.13 16.83 13.10
CA ASN A 76 0.46 16.93 11.80
C ASN A 76 -1.05 17.22 11.95
N PRO A 77 -1.52 18.41 11.56
CA PRO A 77 -2.94 18.77 11.65
C PRO A 77 -3.86 17.88 10.81
N ALA A 78 -3.41 17.37 9.67
CA ALA A 78 -4.21 16.51 8.80
C ALA A 78 -4.42 15.12 9.44
N ILE A 79 -3.35 14.53 9.99
CA ILE A 79 -3.44 13.30 10.78
C ILE A 79 -4.37 13.52 11.99
N LYS A 80 -4.18 14.62 12.72
CA LYS A 80 -5.00 14.94 13.88
C LYS A 80 -6.49 14.98 13.52
N ALA A 81 -6.83 15.71 12.45
CA ALA A 81 -8.21 15.84 11.98
C ALA A 81 -8.80 14.47 11.57
N ALA A 82 -8.05 13.66 10.82
CA ALA A 82 -8.50 12.34 10.39
C ALA A 82 -8.73 11.37 11.57
N VAL A 83 -7.84 11.37 12.56
CA VAL A 83 -7.94 10.51 13.76
C VAL A 83 -9.03 10.99 14.72
N ASP A 84 -9.23 12.31 14.87
CA ASP A 84 -10.31 12.87 15.68
C ASP A 84 -11.69 12.57 15.06
N PHE A 85 -11.77 12.57 13.73
CA PHE A 85 -13.00 12.30 13.01
C PHE A 85 -13.59 10.92 13.32
N ILE A 86 -12.75 9.91 13.62
CA ILE A 86 -13.17 8.55 14.00
C ILE A 86 -14.15 8.56 15.18
N THR A 87 -14.01 9.52 16.10
CA THR A 87 -14.87 9.67 17.28
C THR A 87 -15.64 11.00 17.27
N SER A 88 -15.89 11.57 16.09
CA SER A 88 -16.81 12.71 15.92
C SER A 88 -18.24 12.32 16.26
N ASP A 89 -19.09 13.30 16.55
CA ASP A 89 -20.53 13.07 16.82
C ASP A 89 -21.19 12.31 15.67
N GLU A 90 -20.82 12.62 14.42
CA GLU A 90 -21.31 11.99 13.20
C GLU A 90 -20.96 10.50 13.14
N MET A 91 -19.71 10.14 13.43
CA MET A 91 -19.27 8.74 13.46
C MET A 91 -19.85 7.97 14.65
N LEU A 92 -20.03 8.63 15.79
CA LEU A 92 -20.63 8.04 16.99
C LEU A 92 -22.14 7.80 16.85
N GLU A 93 -22.84 8.59 16.03
CA GLU A 93 -24.27 8.40 15.73
C GLU A 93 -24.51 7.12 14.91
N VAL A 94 -23.62 6.82 13.96
CA VAL A 94 -23.76 5.66 13.05
C VAL A 94 -23.01 4.41 13.53
N GLY A 95 -21.99 4.58 14.38
CA GLY A 95 -21.05 3.53 14.77
C GLY A 95 -21.21 3.02 16.20
N GLN A 96 -20.38 2.05 16.57
CA GLN A 96 -20.29 1.58 17.96
C GLN A 96 -19.18 2.32 18.70
N LYS A 97 -19.57 3.14 19.68
CA LYS A 97 -18.67 3.98 20.49
C LYS A 97 -17.44 3.24 21.00
N GLU A 98 -17.62 2.06 21.59
CA GLU A 98 -16.51 1.27 22.14
C GLU A 98 -15.46 0.92 21.07
N ASN A 99 -15.89 0.50 19.88
CA ASN A 99 -14.98 0.10 18.80
C ASN A 99 -14.24 1.31 18.21
N LEU A 100 -14.94 2.43 18.02
CA LEU A 100 -14.36 3.66 17.47
C LEU A 100 -13.33 4.27 18.43
N GLU A 101 -13.67 4.38 19.72
CA GLU A 101 -12.72 4.86 20.73
C GLU A 101 -11.52 3.92 20.89
N ARG A 102 -11.73 2.60 20.78
CA ARG A 102 -10.65 1.61 20.83
C ARG A 102 -9.69 1.79 19.65
N LEU A 103 -10.22 1.97 18.44
CA LEU A 103 -9.42 2.20 17.24
C LEU A 103 -8.62 3.50 17.33
N GLN A 104 -9.26 4.60 17.72
CA GLN A 104 -8.56 5.88 17.90
C GLN A 104 -7.44 5.77 18.95
N LYS A 105 -7.71 5.14 20.09
CA LYS A 105 -6.70 4.93 21.15
C LYS A 105 -5.54 4.06 20.66
N GLU A 106 -5.79 3.03 19.84
CA GLU A 106 -4.72 2.23 19.24
C GLU A 106 -3.85 3.08 18.31
N LEU A 107 -4.45 3.86 17.40
CA LEU A 107 -3.72 4.72 16.46
C LEU A 107 -2.89 5.81 17.15
N ILE A 108 -3.36 6.36 18.27
CA ILE A 108 -2.63 7.42 18.97
C ILE A 108 -1.53 6.86 19.89
N ASN A 109 -1.82 5.77 20.62
CA ASN A 109 -0.96 5.33 21.71
C ASN A 109 0.00 4.21 21.31
N LYS A 110 -0.29 3.47 20.23
CA LYS A 110 0.48 2.28 19.87
C LYS A 110 0.83 2.23 18.39
N ASP A 111 -0.17 2.18 17.51
CA ASP A 111 -0.02 2.09 16.05
C ASP A 111 1.15 1.19 15.63
N TRP A 112 1.07 -0.08 16.04
CA TRP A 112 2.19 -1.01 15.89
C TRP A 112 2.65 -1.19 14.43
N PHE A 113 1.74 -0.99 13.49
CA PHE A 113 1.97 -1.11 12.05
C PHE A 113 2.24 0.23 11.37
N MET A 114 2.60 1.27 12.14
CA MET A 114 3.09 2.54 11.64
C MET A 114 2.16 3.21 10.61
N THR A 115 0.84 3.09 10.81
CA THR A 115 -0.18 3.71 9.94
C THR A 115 0.06 5.20 9.73
N LEU A 116 0.49 5.91 10.78
CA LEU A 116 0.71 7.36 10.72
C LEU A 116 2.05 7.76 10.10
N LEU A 117 3.01 6.83 9.97
CA LEU A 117 4.31 7.06 9.33
C LEU A 117 4.13 7.44 7.86
N ASP A 118 3.33 6.65 7.13
CA ASP A 118 3.20 6.78 5.68
C ASP A 118 2.02 7.67 5.26
N PHE A 119 1.22 8.19 6.20
CA PHE A 119 -0.05 8.88 5.94
C PHE A 119 0.06 10.01 4.90
N ASP A 120 1.03 10.91 5.04
CA ASP A 120 1.17 12.03 4.11
C ASP A 120 1.63 11.57 2.73
N SER A 121 2.61 10.66 2.67
CA SER A 121 3.08 10.12 1.39
C SER A 121 1.99 9.35 0.66
N TYR A 122 1.17 8.58 1.39
CA TYR A 122 -0.01 7.91 0.85
C TYR A 122 -0.99 8.92 0.25
N LYS A 123 -1.35 9.95 1.02
CA LYS A 123 -2.28 11.00 0.60
C LYS A 123 -1.77 11.69 -0.67
N GLU A 124 -0.52 12.14 -0.67
CA GLU A 124 0.08 12.83 -1.82
C GLU A 124 0.14 11.96 -3.07
N THR A 125 0.54 10.70 -2.94
CA THR A 125 0.63 9.79 -4.07
C THR A 125 -0.76 9.38 -4.58
N LYS A 126 -1.75 9.26 -3.69
CA LYS A 126 -3.14 9.02 -4.06
C LYS A 126 -3.74 10.19 -4.84
N GLU A 127 -3.49 11.43 -4.43
CA GLU A 127 -3.90 12.61 -5.21
C GLU A 127 -3.26 12.61 -6.61
N LYS A 128 -1.96 12.32 -6.72
CA LYS A 128 -1.29 12.17 -8.03
C LYS A 128 -1.94 11.09 -8.90
N ALA A 129 -2.32 9.95 -8.32
CA ALA A 129 -3.00 8.88 -9.05
C ALA A 129 -4.39 9.32 -9.54
N LEU A 130 -5.14 10.06 -8.72
CA LEU A 130 -6.45 10.61 -9.09
C LEU A 130 -6.34 11.70 -10.17
N GLU A 131 -5.32 12.56 -10.10
CA GLU A 131 -5.03 13.55 -11.14
C GLU A 131 -4.64 12.87 -12.46
N ALA A 132 -3.76 11.88 -12.42
CA ALA A 132 -3.37 11.11 -13.59
C ALA A 132 -4.56 10.34 -14.21
N TYR A 133 -5.51 9.90 -13.37
CA TYR A 133 -6.74 9.25 -13.83
C TYR A 133 -7.62 10.17 -14.68
N ALA A 134 -7.55 11.49 -14.50
CA ALA A 134 -8.32 12.46 -15.27
C ALA A 134 -7.92 12.48 -16.76
N ASP A 135 -6.65 12.24 -17.09
CA ASP A 135 -6.23 11.93 -18.46
C ASP A 135 -6.48 10.46 -18.77
N ARG A 136 -7.69 10.16 -19.25
CA ARG A 136 -8.12 8.80 -19.58
C ARG A 136 -7.22 8.11 -20.61
N LYS A 137 -6.57 8.85 -21.51
CA LYS A 137 -5.72 8.26 -22.55
C LYS A 137 -4.34 7.89 -21.99
N ALA A 138 -3.75 8.77 -21.20
CA ALA A 138 -2.52 8.46 -20.47
C ALA A 138 -2.76 7.30 -19.48
N TRP A 139 -3.89 7.32 -18.76
CA TRP A 139 -4.27 6.23 -17.86
C TRP A 139 -4.41 4.89 -18.60
N ALA A 140 -5.14 4.86 -19.72
CA ALA A 140 -5.29 3.63 -20.51
C ALA A 140 -3.95 3.09 -21.02
N LYS A 141 -2.98 3.96 -21.31
CA LYS A 141 -1.62 3.55 -21.68
C LYS A 141 -0.92 2.86 -20.50
N MET A 142 -1.00 3.40 -19.29
CA MET A 142 -0.45 2.76 -18.08
C MET A 142 -1.10 1.40 -17.82
N MET A 143 -2.42 1.30 -17.96
CA MET A 143 -3.15 0.02 -17.83
C MET A 143 -2.65 -1.02 -18.84
N LEU A 144 -2.46 -0.64 -20.10
CA LEU A 144 -1.97 -1.54 -21.14
C LEU A 144 -0.53 -2.01 -20.88
N VAL A 145 0.34 -1.15 -20.35
CA VAL A 145 1.70 -1.56 -19.95
C VAL A 145 1.63 -2.60 -18.83
N ASN A 146 0.79 -2.37 -17.81
CA ASN A 146 0.57 -3.34 -16.73
C ASN A 146 0.10 -4.70 -17.27
N ILE A 147 -0.92 -4.72 -18.12
CA ILE A 147 -1.44 -5.96 -18.73
C ILE A 147 -0.35 -6.67 -19.54
N ALA A 148 0.39 -5.93 -20.37
CA ALA A 148 1.42 -6.48 -21.25
C ALA A 148 2.60 -7.11 -20.47
N LYS A 149 2.85 -6.65 -19.24
CA LYS A 149 3.93 -7.13 -18.37
C LYS A 149 3.47 -8.20 -17.38
N ALA A 150 2.17 -8.40 -17.20
CA ALA A 150 1.61 -9.34 -16.22
C ALA A 150 1.93 -10.81 -16.52
N GLY A 151 2.34 -11.16 -17.75
CA GLY A 151 2.68 -12.53 -18.15
C GLY A 151 3.79 -13.17 -17.31
N PHE A 152 4.68 -12.37 -16.72
CA PHE A 152 5.72 -12.85 -15.79
C PHE A 152 5.11 -13.55 -14.57
N PHE A 153 3.93 -13.13 -14.12
CA PHE A 153 3.26 -13.65 -12.93
C PHE A 153 2.34 -14.85 -13.21
N SER A 154 2.48 -15.51 -14.37
CA SER A 154 1.75 -16.73 -14.66
C SER A 154 2.12 -17.86 -13.68
N SER A 155 1.12 -18.56 -13.16
CA SER A 155 1.37 -19.75 -12.33
C SER A 155 2.07 -20.87 -13.10
N ASP A 156 1.85 -20.95 -14.43
CA ASP A 156 2.49 -21.97 -15.26
C ASP A 156 4.02 -21.81 -15.25
N ARG A 157 4.52 -20.56 -15.30
CA ARG A 157 5.95 -20.26 -15.17
C ARG A 157 6.48 -20.71 -13.81
N THR A 158 5.78 -20.38 -12.73
CA THR A 158 6.18 -20.80 -11.38
C THR A 158 6.21 -22.33 -11.25
N ILE A 159 5.21 -23.04 -11.80
CA ILE A 159 5.21 -24.52 -11.78
C ILE A 159 6.38 -25.10 -12.58
N GLU A 160 6.71 -24.51 -13.72
CA GLU A 160 7.86 -24.91 -14.53
C GLU A 160 9.19 -24.72 -13.77
N GLU A 161 9.38 -23.58 -13.09
CA GLU A 161 10.55 -23.32 -12.24
C GLU A 161 10.65 -24.34 -11.09
N TYR A 162 9.55 -24.63 -10.39
CA TYR A 162 9.53 -25.65 -9.35
C TYR A 162 9.88 -27.04 -9.88
N ASN A 163 9.41 -27.40 -11.08
CA ASN A 163 9.75 -28.69 -11.68
C ASN A 163 11.22 -28.77 -12.07
N ASN A 164 11.76 -27.71 -12.66
CA ASN A 164 13.14 -27.66 -13.12
C ASN A 164 14.15 -27.67 -11.96
N ASP A 165 13.84 -26.97 -10.86
CA ASP A 165 14.80 -26.72 -9.78
C ASP A 165 14.63 -27.62 -8.56
N ILE A 166 13.42 -28.15 -8.30
CA ILE A 166 13.11 -28.86 -7.05
C ILE A 166 12.53 -30.25 -7.28
N TRP A 167 11.43 -30.37 -8.05
CA TRP A 167 10.69 -31.64 -8.11
C TRP A 167 11.28 -32.64 -9.10
N HIS A 168 11.79 -32.17 -10.24
CA HIS A 168 12.35 -32.98 -11.32
C HIS A 168 11.44 -34.15 -11.77
N LEU A 169 10.14 -33.86 -11.97
CA LEU A 169 9.12 -34.83 -12.40
C LEU A 169 9.14 -35.06 -13.92
#